data_AF-A0A172UFB0-F1
#
_entry.id   AF-A0A172UFB0-F1
#
_cell.length_a   1.000
_cell.length_b   1.000
_cell.length_c   1.000
_cell.angle_alpha   90.00
_cell.angle_beta   90.00
_cell.angle_gamma   90.00
#
_symmetry.space_group_name_H-M   'P 1'
#
loop_
_entity.id
_entity.type
_entity.pdbx_description
1 polymer ?
#
loop_
_entity_poly.entity_id
_entity_poly.type
_entity_poly.pdbx_seq_one_letter_code
_entity_poly.pdbx_strand_id
1 'polypeptide(L)'
;MTAIVTPAAKLIGLVDCNNFYVSCERVFRPDLIGKPVAVLSNNDGCIVARSNEVKALGIKMGVPLFQVRQLVDQHQIQLFSSNYSL
;
A
#
# COMPACT_ATOMS: atom_id res chain seq x y z
N MET A 1 38.64 40.94 -10.25
CA MET A 1 37.74 39.85 -10.68
C MET A 1 37.42 39.01 -9.46
N THR A 2 36.28 39.25 -8.81
CA THR A 2 35.86 38.47 -7.64
C THR A 2 34.85 37.45 -8.15
N ALA A 3 35.20 36.16 -8.09
CA ALA A 3 34.29 35.09 -8.48
C ALA A 3 33.14 35.03 -7.47
N ILE A 4 31.92 35.18 -7.96
CA ILE A 4 30.70 34.96 -7.17
C ILE A 4 30.57 33.44 -7.02
N VAL A 5 30.81 32.92 -5.82
CA VAL A 5 30.57 31.51 -5.51
C VAL A 5 29.09 31.36 -5.20
N THR A 6 28.32 30.79 -6.12
CA THR A 6 26.91 30.46 -5.90
C THR A 6 26.82 29.32 -4.89
N PRO A 7 25.98 29.41 -3.83
CA PRO A 7 25.78 28.30 -2.91
C PRO A 7 25.23 27.10 -3.66
N ALA A 8 25.75 25.91 -3.36
CA ALA A 8 25.28 24.66 -3.94
C ALA A 8 23.78 24.49 -3.67
N ALA A 9 23.01 24.18 -4.72
CA ALA A 9 21.58 23.95 -4.61
C ALA A 9 21.30 22.80 -3.64
N LYS A 10 20.30 22.97 -2.78
CA LYS A 10 19.90 21.98 -1.78
C LYS A 10 19.31 20.75 -2.48
N LEU A 11 19.94 19.59 -2.32
CA LEU A 11 19.46 18.31 -2.87
C LEU A 11 18.44 17.68 -1.92
N ILE A 12 17.29 17.26 -2.44
CA ILE A 12 16.23 16.56 -1.70
C ILE A 12 16.05 15.18 -2.33
N GLY A 13 16.05 14.13 -1.50
CA GLY A 13 15.68 12.76 -1.89
C GLY A 13 14.38 12.35 -1.21
N LEU A 14 13.46 11.75 -1.98
CA LEU A 14 12.23 11.13 -1.48
C LEU A 14 12.33 9.61 -1.64
N VAL A 15 12.05 8.88 -0.57
CA VAL A 15 12.02 7.40 -0.58
C VAL A 15 10.63 6.96 -0.17
N ASP A 16 9.99 6.15 -1.01
CA ASP A 16 8.65 5.61 -0.79
C ASP A 16 8.65 4.10 -1.06
N CYS A 17 7.94 3.34 -0.23
CA CYS A 17 7.83 1.89 -0.38
C CYS A 17 6.58 1.51 -1.15
N ASN A 18 6.77 0.78 -2.26
CA ASN A 18 5.66 0.26 -3.05
C ASN A 18 4.79 -0.70 -2.23
N ASN A 19 3.48 -0.43 -2.19
CA ASN A 19 2.47 -1.28 -1.56
C ASN A 19 2.82 -1.67 -0.11
N PHE A 20 3.36 -0.74 0.67
CA PHE A 20 4.14 -1.02 1.88
C PHE A 20 3.58 -2.13 2.78
N TYR A 21 2.36 -2.03 3.31
CA TYR A 21 1.83 -3.08 4.19
C TYR A 21 1.67 -4.44 3.50
N VAL A 22 1.25 -4.47 2.23
CA VAL A 22 1.20 -5.73 1.46
C VAL A 22 2.59 -6.31 1.27
N SER A 23 3.60 -5.47 1.04
CA SER A 23 4.99 -5.90 0.93
C SER A 23 5.50 -6.47 2.25
N CYS A 24 5.14 -5.86 3.39
CA CYS A 24 5.45 -6.40 4.71
C CYS A 24 4.82 -7.79 4.93
N GLU A 25 3.54 -7.97 4.61
CA GLU A 25 2.91 -9.29 4.68
C GLU A 25 3.65 -10.32 3.82
N ARG A 26 4.03 -9.96 2.59
CA ARG A 26 4.75 -10.85 1.66
C ARG A 26 6.16 -11.22 2.14
N VAL A 27 6.82 -10.38 2.95
CA VAL A 27 8.12 -10.73 3.56
C VAL A 27 7.97 -11.92 4.51
N PHE A 28 6.92 -11.94 5.33
CA PHE A 28 6.67 -13.02 6.30
C PHE A 28 5.84 -14.17 5.73
N ARG A 29 5.10 -13.92 4.64
CA ARG A 29 4.26 -14.87 3.92
C ARG A 29 4.57 -14.86 2.42
N PRO A 30 5.70 -15.46 1.98
CA PRO A 30 6.09 -15.48 0.57
C PRO A 30 5.06 -16.17 -0.34
N ASP A 31 4.19 -17.02 0.22
CA ASP A 31 3.08 -17.65 -0.51
C ASP A 31 2.00 -16.65 -1.00
N LEU A 32 2.07 -15.39 -0.57
CA LEU A 32 1.21 -14.28 -1.03
C LEU A 32 1.77 -13.54 -2.26
N ILE A 33 2.96 -13.89 -2.74
CA ILE A 33 3.52 -13.32 -3.96
C ILE A 33 2.65 -13.72 -5.16
N GLY A 34 2.30 -12.74 -5.99
CA GLY A 34 1.42 -12.95 -7.16
C GLY A 34 -0.07 -13.10 -6.83
N LYS A 35 -0.46 -13.05 -5.55
CA LYS A 35 -1.85 -13.16 -5.10
C LYS A 35 -2.48 -11.78 -4.84
N PRO A 36 -3.81 -11.64 -5.03
CA PRO A 36 -4.52 -10.44 -4.66
C PRO A 36 -4.58 -10.31 -3.13
N VAL A 37 -3.86 -9.30 -2.62
CA VAL A 37 -3.79 -8.97 -1.19
C VAL A 37 -4.18 -7.51 -0.96
N ALA A 38 -4.95 -7.25 0.09
CA ALA A 38 -5.23 -5.92 0.60
C ALA A 38 -5.09 -5.88 2.12
N VAL A 39 -4.69 -4.72 2.65
CA VAL A 39 -4.61 -4.46 4.09
C VAL A 39 -5.64 -3.41 4.45
N LEU A 40 -6.36 -3.64 5.55
CA LEU A 40 -7.44 -2.80 6.05
C LEU A 40 -6.94 -1.82 7.11
N SER A 41 -7.68 -0.73 7.31
CA SER A 41 -7.43 0.24 8.37
C SER A 41 -7.61 -0.39 9.76
N ASN A 42 -7.26 0.36 10.81
CA ASN A 42 -7.67 -0.01 12.18
C ASN A 42 -9.19 -0.22 12.23
N ASN A 43 -9.64 -1.25 12.94
CA ASN A 43 -11.04 -1.72 12.97
C ASN A 43 -11.62 -2.17 11.61
N ASP A 44 -10.76 -2.46 10.62
CA ASP A 44 -11.12 -3.15 9.38
C ASP A 44 -12.12 -2.43 8.45
N GLY A 45 -12.28 -1.12 8.61
CA GLY A 45 -13.28 -0.34 7.87
C GLY A 45 -12.95 -0.08 6.40
N CYS A 46 -11.70 0.27 6.09
CA CYS A 46 -11.30 0.75 4.76
C CYS A 46 -10.05 0.05 4.23
N ILE A 47 -9.92 -0.06 2.91
CA ILE A 47 -8.73 -0.60 2.24
C ILE A 47 -7.62 0.47 2.24
N VAL A 48 -6.50 0.23 2.95
CA VAL A 48 -5.39 1.19 3.12
C VAL A 48 -4.09 0.78 2.44
N ALA A 49 -3.93 -0.50 2.08
CA ALA A 49 -2.87 -0.93 1.16
C ALA A 49 -3.38 -2.01 0.21
N ARG A 50 -2.80 -2.06 -0.99
CA ARG A 50 -3.28 -2.90 -2.09
C ARG A 50 -2.10 -3.42 -2.90
N SER A 51 -2.13 -4.72 -3.17
CA SER A 51 -1.27 -5.39 -4.15
C SER A 51 -1.54 -4.85 -5.57
N ASN A 52 -0.64 -5.10 -6.52
CA ASN A 52 -0.84 -4.67 -7.91
C ASN A 52 -2.03 -5.40 -8.56
N GLU A 53 -2.23 -6.64 -8.16
CA GLU A 53 -3.33 -7.52 -8.52
C GLU A 53 -4.66 -6.90 -8.09
N VAL A 54 -4.76 -6.37 -6.87
CA VAL A 54 -5.96 -5.66 -6.39
C VAL A 54 -6.16 -4.32 -7.10
N LYS A 55 -5.09 -3.59 -7.40
CA LYS A 55 -5.17 -2.34 -8.19
C LYS A 55 -5.72 -2.59 -9.59
N ALA A 56 -5.35 -3.71 -10.22
CA ALA A 56 -5.84 -4.09 -11.55
C ALA A 56 -7.35 -4.35 -11.59
N LEU A 57 -7.96 -4.71 -10.44
CA LEU A 57 -9.41 -4.86 -10.28
C LEU A 57 -10.15 -3.52 -10.12
N GLY A 58 -9.44 -2.37 -10.15
CA GLY A 58 -10.03 -1.04 -10.02
C GLY A 58 -10.38 -0.62 -8.59
N ILE A 59 -10.04 -1.43 -7.58
CA ILE A 59 -10.30 -1.10 -6.17
C ILE A 59 -9.41 0.09 -5.76
N LYS A 60 -10.05 1.20 -5.38
CA LYS A 60 -9.37 2.47 -5.03
C LYS A 60 -8.83 2.47 -3.61
N MET A 61 -7.91 3.40 -3.32
CA MET A 61 -7.39 3.61 -1.96
C MET A 61 -8.49 4.20 -1.07
N GLY A 62 -8.55 3.79 0.19
CA GLY A 62 -9.48 4.35 1.17
C GLY A 62 -10.94 3.97 0.95
N VAL A 63 -11.24 3.09 0.00
CA VAL A 63 -12.61 2.61 -0.21
C VAL A 63 -13.06 1.80 1.01
N PRO A 64 -14.27 2.03 1.54
CA PRO A 64 -14.83 1.21 2.60
C PRO A 64 -14.97 -0.25 2.14
N LEU A 65 -14.59 -1.20 2.99
CA LEU A 65 -14.60 -2.63 2.66
C LEU A 65 -15.99 -3.11 2.21
N PHE A 66 -17.05 -2.62 2.84
CA PHE A 66 -18.42 -3.03 2.53
C PHE A 66 -18.82 -2.72 1.08
N GLN A 67 -18.26 -1.65 0.47
CA GLN A 67 -18.58 -1.26 -0.90
C GLN A 67 -17.93 -2.19 -1.94
N VAL A 68 -16.86 -2.89 -1.56
CA VAL A 68 -16.09 -3.77 -2.46
C VAL A 68 -16.15 -5.23 -2.03
N ARG A 69 -17.04 -5.58 -1.10
CA ARG A 69 -17.17 -6.94 -0.54
C ARG A 69 -17.36 -8.01 -1.61
N GLN A 70 -18.21 -7.73 -2.59
CA GLN A 70 -18.44 -8.65 -3.71
C GLN A 70 -17.16 -8.94 -4.52
N LEU A 71 -16.33 -7.91 -4.77
CA LEU A 71 -15.06 -8.08 -5.48
C LEU A 71 -14.04 -8.86 -4.66
N VAL A 72 -14.03 -8.66 -3.34
CA VAL A 72 -13.20 -9.45 -2.42
C VAL A 72 -13.54 -10.93 -2.54
N ASP A 73 -14.82 -11.27 -2.45
CA ASP A 73 -15.27 -12.66 -2.46
C ASP A 73 -15.08 -13.27 -3.86
N GLN A 74 -15.39 -12.54 -4.94
CA GLN A 74 -15.25 -13.01 -6.32
C GLN A 74 -13.79 -13.30 -6.70
N HIS A 75 -12.85 -12.45 -6.29
CA HIS A 75 -11.44 -12.57 -6.64
C HIS A 75 -10.57 -13.20 -5.54
N GLN A 76 -11.20 -13.70 -4.48
CA GLN A 76 -10.52 -14.36 -3.36
C GLN A 76 -9.40 -13.49 -2.76
N ILE A 77 -9.68 -12.18 -2.63
CA ILE A 77 -8.72 -11.20 -2.14
C ILE A 77 -8.40 -11.52 -0.68
N GLN A 78 -7.12 -11.74 -0.39
CA GLN A 78 -6.65 -11.96 0.98
C GLN A 78 -6.65 -10.63 1.73
N LEU A 79 -7.41 -10.57 2.83
CA LEU A 79 -7.52 -9.39 3.67
C LEU A 79 -6.71 -9.57 4.95
N PHE A 80 -5.89 -8.57 5.26
CA PHE A 80 -5.17 -8.48 6.53
C PHE A 80 -5.60 -7.22 7.26
N SER A 81 -5.68 -7.31 8.58
CA SER A 81 -5.94 -6.14 9.42
C SER A 81 -4.62 -5.44 9.72
N SER A 82 -4.62 -4.10 9.69
CA SER A 82 -3.48 -3.35 10.19
C SER A 82 -3.50 -3.18 11.72
N ASN A 83 -4.52 -3.69 12.43
CA ASN A 83 -4.81 -3.41 13.85
C ASN A 83 -3.53 -3.24 14.68
N TYR A 84 -3.22 -1.98 14.94
CA TYR A 84 -2.09 -1.58 15.76
C TYR A 84 -2.57 -1.58 17.21
N SER A 85 -1.71 -2.01 18.13
CA SER A 85 -1.89 -1.73 19.56
C SER A 85 -1.67 -0.22 19.77
N LEU A 86 -2.75 0.55 19.62
CA LEU A 86 -2.83 1.99 19.87
C LEU A 86 -3.42 2.26 21.24
#